data_AF-A0A975DBZ8-F1
#
_entry.id   AF-A0A975DBZ8-F1
#
_cell.length_a   1.000
_cell.length_b   1.000
_cell.length_c   1.000
_cell.angle_alpha   90.00
_cell.angle_beta   90.00
_cell.angle_gamma   90.00
#
_symmetry.space_group_name_H-M   'P 1'
#
loop_
_entity.id
_entity.type
_entity.pdbx_description
1 polymer ?
#
loop_
_entity_poly.entity_id
_entity_poly.type
_entity_poly.pdbx_seq_one_letter_code
_entity_poly.pdbx_strand_id
1 'polypeptide(L)'
;MFNKLKKVASKGLWHSLAVIIVMLLAGPEFIVSIELMALVEVLGASTFVLMYFAGFKLYLSKMWDKYKSFENYSIFFIPTISVLKQMPSLIIHAIPERTAVALFLGMVTVMMLVFNIQNLILA
;
A
#
# COMPACT_ATOMS: atom_id res chain seq x y z
N MET A 1 -4.52 -7.19 -45.10
CA MET A 1 -4.15 -5.76 -44.95
C MET A 1 -4.74 -5.13 -43.70
N PHE A 2 -6.04 -5.35 -43.43
CA PHE A 2 -6.77 -4.84 -42.26
C PHE A 2 -6.16 -5.22 -40.89
N ASN A 3 -5.69 -6.46 -40.72
CA ASN A 3 -5.02 -6.88 -39.47
C ASN A 3 -3.68 -6.18 -39.21
N LYS A 4 -2.93 -5.80 -40.26
CA LYS A 4 -1.69 -5.02 -40.10
C LYS A 4 -2.01 -3.57 -39.71
N LEU A 5 -3.03 -2.97 -40.34
CA LEU A 5 -3.56 -1.65 -39.96
C LEU A 5 -4.05 -1.61 -38.50
N LYS A 6 -4.81 -2.62 -38.06
CA LYS A 6 -5.30 -2.73 -36.68
C LYS A 6 -4.16 -2.84 -35.65
N LYS A 7 -3.08 -3.53 -36.00
CA LYS A 7 -1.89 -3.71 -35.13
C LYS A 7 -1.02 -2.45 -35.06
N VAL A 8 -0.95 -1.66 -36.14
CA VAL A 8 -0.28 -0.36 -36.17
C VAL A 8 -1.11 0.69 -35.41
N ALA A 9 -2.43 0.71 -35.61
CA ALA A 9 -3.33 1.60 -34.88
C ALA A 9 -3.36 1.30 -33.38
N SER A 10 -3.37 0.02 -32.97
CA SER A 10 -3.30 -0.33 -31.55
C SER A 10 -1.96 0.10 -30.92
N LYS A 11 -0.84 -0.11 -31.61
CA LYS A 11 0.47 0.39 -31.15
C LYS A 11 0.46 1.92 -30.99
N GLY A 12 -0.10 2.66 -31.95
CA GLY A 12 -0.21 4.12 -31.87
C GLY A 12 -1.02 4.59 -30.66
N LEU A 13 -2.16 3.94 -30.38
CA LEU A 13 -2.98 4.22 -29.20
C LEU A 13 -2.22 3.94 -27.89
N TRP A 14 -1.51 2.82 -27.79
CA TRP A 14 -0.70 2.51 -26.60
C TRP A 14 0.43 3.52 -26.37
N HIS A 15 1.12 3.97 -27.42
CA HIS A 15 2.18 4.98 -27.30
C HIS A 15 1.62 6.35 -26.94
N SER A 16 0.48 6.74 -27.52
CA SER A 16 -0.20 8.00 -27.16
C SER A 16 -0.66 7.99 -25.70
N LEU A 17 -1.23 6.88 -25.23
CA LEU A 17 -1.67 6.75 -23.84
C LEU A 17 -0.49 6.80 -22.86
N ALA A 18 0.63 6.16 -23.19
CA ALA A 18 1.85 6.22 -22.39
C ALA A 18 2.41 7.65 -22.30
N VAL A 19 2.41 8.40 -23.41
CA VAL A 19 2.85 9.81 -23.41
C VAL A 19 1.93 10.69 -22.56
N ILE A 20 0.62 10.47 -22.61
CA ILE A 20 -0.34 11.21 -21.78
C ILE A 20 -0.11 10.93 -20.29
N ILE A 21 0.11 9.67 -19.91
CA ILE A 21 0.40 9.30 -18.52
C ILE A 21 1.69 9.96 -18.04
N VAL A 22 2.76 9.92 -18.84
CA VAL A 22 4.03 10.57 -18.51
C VAL A 22 3.84 12.08 -18.35
N MET A 23 3.08 12.72 -19.24
CA MET A 23 2.84 14.17 -19.19
C MET A 23 2.01 14.59 -17.97
N LEU A 24 1.00 13.79 -17.61
CA LEU A 24 0.14 14.04 -16.46
C LEU A 24 0.82 13.74 -15.12
N LEU A 25 1.77 12.80 -15.07
CA LEU A 25 2.53 12.49 -13.86
C LEU A 25 3.73 13.42 -13.67
N ALA A 26 4.48 13.71 -14.74
CA ALA A 26 5.69 14.52 -14.64
C ALA A 26 5.40 15.98 -14.24
N GLY A 27 4.30 16.58 -14.72
CA GLY A 27 3.95 17.96 -14.39
C GLY A 27 3.80 18.22 -12.88
N PRO A 28 2.92 17.47 -12.18
CA PRO A 28 2.79 17.54 -10.72
C PRO A 28 4.09 17.23 -9.97
N GLU A 29 4.86 16.23 -10.43
CA GLU A 29 6.14 15.87 -9.81
C GLU A 29 7.15 17.02 -9.88
N PHE A 30 7.24 17.73 -11.00
CA PHE A 30 8.10 18.90 -11.15
C PHE A 30 7.72 20.04 -10.21
N ILE A 31 6.42 20.35 -10.10
CA ILE A 31 5.92 21.41 -9.22
C ILE A 31 6.23 21.08 -7.76
N VAL A 32 5.89 19.86 -7.34
CA VAL A 32 6.16 19.37 -5.98
C VAL A 32 7.66 19.37 -5.67
N SER A 33 8.50 19.03 -6.65
CA SER A 33 9.97 19.04 -6.48
C SER A 33 10.52 20.46 -6.26
N ILE A 34 10.00 21.45 -6.99
CA ILE A 34 10.40 22.86 -6.81
C ILE A 34 9.95 23.39 -5.45
N GLU A 35 8.72 23.06 -5.03
CA GLU A 35 8.22 23.43 -3.70
C GLU A 35 9.04 22.79 -2.58
N LEU A 36 9.39 21.51 -2.72
CA LEU A 36 10.26 20.80 -1.77
C LEU A 36 11.65 21.43 -1.71
N MET A 37 12.24 21.80 -2.85
CA MET A 37 13.54 22.46 -2.89
C MET A 37 13.50 23.83 -2.20
N ALA A 38 12.46 24.64 -2.45
CA ALA A 38 12.26 25.91 -1.76
C ALA A 38 12.10 25.73 -0.24
N LEU A 39 11.37 24.69 0.20
CA LEU A 39 11.25 24.37 1.63
C LEU A 39 12.59 23.95 2.26
N VAL A 40 13.40 23.18 1.54
CA VAL A 40 14.75 22.80 1.99
C VAL A 40 15.65 24.02 2.12
N GLU A 41 15.59 24.96 1.17
CA GLU A 41 16.35 26.20 1.20
C GLU A 41 15.93 27.13 2.35
N VAL A 42 14.62 27.24 2.61
CA VAL A 42 14.08 28.12 3.66
C VAL A 42 14.30 27.55 5.06
N LEU A 43 14.04 26.25 5.26
CA LEU A 43 14.12 25.61 6.58
C LEU A 43 15.55 25.16 6.91
N GLY A 44 16.34 24.83 5.89
CA GLY A 44 17.62 24.15 6.00
C GLY A 44 17.47 22.62 5.96
N ALA A 45 18.53 21.93 5.53
CA ALA A 45 18.49 20.48 5.32
C ALA A 45 18.16 19.68 6.60
N SER A 46 18.68 20.07 7.76
CA SER A 46 18.51 19.33 9.02
C SER A 46 17.09 19.41 9.58
N THR A 47 16.46 20.59 9.53
CA THR A 47 15.09 20.80 10.00
C THR A 47 14.06 20.20 9.03
N PHE A 48 14.34 20.24 7.73
CA PHE A 48 13.52 19.60 6.70
C PHE A 48 13.44 18.08 6.91
N VAL A 49 14.57 17.42 7.18
CA VAL A 49 14.60 15.98 7.48
C VAL A 49 13.81 15.67 8.75
N LEU A 50 13.94 16.48 9.80
CA LEU A 50 13.19 16.30 11.05
C LEU A 50 11.68 16.49 10.84
N MET A 51 11.27 17.48 10.04
CA MET A 51 9.87 17.72 9.68
C MET A 51 9.28 16.51 8.95
N TYR A 52 9.99 15.98 7.94
CA TYR A 52 9.56 14.79 7.21
C TYR A 52 9.46 13.56 8.11
N PHE A 53 10.45 13.34 8.97
CA PHE A 53 10.47 12.23 9.91
C PHE A 53 9.33 12.34 10.94
N ALA A 54 9.05 13.54 11.45
CA ALA A 54 7.93 13.79 12.34
C ALA A 54 6.58 13.57 11.64
N GLY A 55 6.44 14.04 10.40
CA GLY A 55 5.25 13.79 9.57
C GLY A 55 5.03 12.30 9.33
N PHE A 56 6.08 11.56 9.00
CA PHE A 56 6.02 10.11 8.81
C PHE A 56 5.65 9.38 10.11
N LYS A 57 6.25 9.77 11.24
CA LYS A 57 5.91 9.22 12.56
C LYS A 57 4.43 9.46 12.90
N LEU A 58 3.92 10.65 12.62
CA LEU A 58 2.53 11.03 12.89
C LEU A 58 1.55 10.31 11.95
N TYR A 59 1.95 10.06 10.71
CA TYR A 59 1.21 9.22 9.78
C TYR A 59 1.10 7.78 10.31
N LEU A 60 2.22 7.18 10.72
CA LEU A 60 2.24 5.85 11.33
C LEU A 60 1.41 5.79 12.61
N SER A 61 1.47 6.82 13.48
CA SER A 61 0.67 6.84 14.70
C SER A 61 -0.82 6.89 14.39
N LYS A 62 -1.26 7.73 13.44
CA LYS A 62 -2.66 7.77 12.99
C LYS A 62 -3.12 6.45 12.38
N MET A 63 -2.28 5.79 11.59
CA MET A 63 -2.59 4.46 11.07
C MET A 63 -2.74 3.45 12.21
N TRP A 64 -1.84 3.48 13.19
CA TRP A 64 -1.87 2.62 14.36
C TRP A 64 -3.10 2.86 15.23
N ASP A 65 -3.51 4.11 15.42
CA ASP A 65 -4.70 4.46 16.19
C ASP A 65 -5.98 4.03 15.47
N LYS A 66 -6.04 4.18 14.13
CA LYS A 66 -7.13 3.61 13.32
C LYS A 66 -7.16 2.09 13.38
N TYR A 67 -6.00 1.44 13.36
CA TYR A 67 -5.89 0.00 13.48
C TYR A 67 -6.37 -0.50 14.85
N LYS A 68 -5.95 0.17 15.94
CA LYS A 68 -6.51 -0.08 17.27
C LYS A 68 -8.03 0.10 17.28
N SER A 69 -8.54 1.16 16.66
CA SER A 69 -9.98 1.39 16.54
C SER A 69 -10.72 0.27 15.80
N PHE A 70 -10.09 -0.31 14.77
CA PHE A 70 -10.62 -1.45 14.03
C PHE A 70 -10.67 -2.71 14.91
N GLU A 71 -9.65 -2.90 15.76
CA GLU A 71 -9.50 -4.00 16.71
C GLU A 71 -10.09 -3.72 18.10
N ASN A 72 -10.87 -2.64 18.30
CA ASN A 72 -11.37 -2.21 19.62
C ASN A 72 -12.15 -3.28 20.41
N TYR A 73 -12.68 -4.31 19.75
CA TYR A 73 -13.41 -5.42 20.36
C TYR A 73 -12.61 -6.72 20.44
N SER A 74 -11.36 -6.72 19.96
CA SER A 74 -10.43 -7.82 20.09
C SER A 74 -9.49 -7.56 21.26
N ILE A 75 -9.14 -8.60 22.01
CA ILE A 75 -8.17 -8.53 23.10
C ILE A 75 -6.77 -8.44 22.46
N PHE A 76 -6.39 -7.27 21.96
CA PHE A 76 -5.05 -7.05 21.43
C PHE A 76 -4.06 -6.92 22.59
N PHE A 77 -3.52 -8.06 23.03
CA PHE A 77 -2.50 -8.12 24.07
C PHE A 77 -1.16 -8.54 23.45
N ILE A 78 -0.14 -7.69 23.57
CA ILE A 78 1.23 -8.04 23.17
C ILE A 78 1.95 -8.56 24.43
N PRO A 79 2.11 -9.88 24.61
CA PRO A 79 2.84 -10.44 25.74
C PRO A 79 4.33 -10.11 25.65
N THR A 80 4.97 -9.89 26.80
CA THR A 80 6.43 -9.76 26.88
C THR A 80 7.12 -11.11 26.62
N ILE A 81 8.37 -11.06 26.15
CA ILE A 81 9.14 -12.27 25.78
C ILE A 81 9.30 -13.24 26.97
N SER A 82 9.40 -12.72 28.19
CA SER A 82 9.45 -13.54 29.42
C SER A 82 8.17 -14.34 29.66
N VAL A 83 7.01 -13.73 29.42
CA VAL A 83 5.69 -14.38 29.54
C VAL A 83 5.48 -15.40 28.42
N LEU A 84 5.91 -15.07 27.20
CA LEU A 84 5.89 -16.00 26.06
C LEU A 84 6.71 -17.27 26.29
N LYS A 85 7.86 -17.17 26.97
CA LYS A 85 8.68 -18.34 27.32
C LYS A 85 8.00 -19.26 28.34
N GLN A 86 7.19 -18.70 29.24
CA GLN A 86 6.45 -19.48 30.24
C GLN A 86 5.16 -20.07 29.67
N MET A 87 4.48 -19.34 28.78
CA MET A 87 3.20 -19.73 28.19
C MET A 87 3.17 -19.41 26.69
N PRO A 88 3.65 -20.32 25.83
CA PRO A 88 3.71 -20.09 24.38
C PRO A 88 2.32 -20.04 23.72
N SER A 89 1.29 -20.64 24.34
CA SER A 89 -0.09 -20.61 23.83
C SER A 89 -0.72 -19.20 23.85
N LEU A 90 -0.16 -18.25 24.61
CA LEU A 90 -0.62 -16.84 24.59
C LEU A 90 -0.46 -16.17 23.23
N ILE A 91 0.40 -16.70 22.35
CA ILE A 91 0.57 -16.19 20.98
C ILE A 91 -0.77 -16.17 20.23
N ILE A 92 -1.61 -17.19 20.44
CA ILE A 92 -2.89 -17.33 19.73
C ILE A 92 -3.87 -16.23 20.14
N HIS A 93 -3.82 -15.79 21.40
CA HIS A 93 -4.66 -14.71 21.92
C HIS A 93 -4.06 -13.32 21.68
N ALA A 94 -2.79 -13.24 21.30
CA ALA A 94 -2.16 -11.98 20.88
C ALA A 94 -2.55 -11.59 19.44
N ILE A 95 -3.15 -12.51 18.69
CA ILE A 95 -3.58 -12.27 17.31
C ILE A 95 -4.93 -11.53 17.32
N PRO A 96 -5.01 -10.33 16.72
CA PRO A 96 -6.27 -9.62 16.58
C PRO A 96 -7.27 -10.42 15.74
N GLU A 97 -8.43 -10.71 16.32
CA GLU A 97 -9.44 -11.61 15.74
C GLU A 97 -9.97 -11.09 14.40
N ARG A 98 -10.23 -9.77 14.30
CA ARG A 98 -10.78 -9.18 13.07
C ARG A 98 -9.76 -9.17 11.94
N THR A 99 -8.50 -8.90 12.25
CA THR A 99 -7.39 -9.01 11.29
C THR A 99 -7.26 -10.45 10.79
N ALA A 100 -7.35 -11.45 11.67
CA ALA A 100 -7.29 -12.85 11.27
C ALA A 100 -8.45 -13.27 10.36
N VAL A 101 -9.68 -12.85 10.69
CA VAL A 101 -10.86 -13.10 9.84
C VAL A 101 -10.76 -12.39 8.50
N ALA A 102 -10.32 -11.12 8.48
CA ALA A 102 -10.11 -10.38 7.25
C ALA A 102 -9.06 -11.03 6.34
N LEU A 103 -7.98 -11.54 6.92
CA LEU A 103 -6.94 -12.27 6.19
C LEU A 103 -7.46 -13.60 5.64
N PHE A 104 -8.25 -14.34 6.42
CA PHE A 104 -8.86 -15.58 5.97
C PHE A 104 -9.82 -15.35 4.78
N LEU A 105 -10.72 -14.37 4.90
CA LEU A 105 -11.63 -14.00 3.82
C LEU A 105 -10.87 -13.53 2.58
N GLY A 106 -9.82 -12.71 2.77
CA GLY A 106 -8.92 -12.29 1.70
C GLY A 106 -8.32 -13.48 0.95
N MET A 107 -7.75 -14.45 1.67
CA MET A 107 -7.19 -15.66 1.06
C MET A 107 -8.21 -16.45 0.24
N VAL A 108 -9.43 -16.64 0.77
CA VAL A 108 -10.51 -17.32 0.04
C VAL A 108 -10.86 -16.57 -1.24
N THR A 109 -10.98 -15.24 -1.19
CA THR A 109 -11.29 -14.44 -2.39
C THR A 109 -10.20 -14.52 -3.46
N VAL A 110 -8.93 -14.49 -3.06
CA VAL A 110 -7.79 -14.63 -3.98
C VAL A 110 -7.78 -16.02 -4.62
N MET A 111 -7.99 -17.08 -3.84
CA MET A 111 -8.06 -18.44 -4.38
C MET A 111 -9.19 -18.59 -5.40
N MET A 112 -10.38 -18.05 -5.12
CA MET A 112 -11.51 -18.08 -6.05
C MET A 112 -11.21 -17.30 -7.33
N LEU A 113 -10.53 -16.16 -7.23
CA LEU A 113 -10.12 -15.37 -8.38
C LEU A 113 -9.11 -16.14 -9.26
N VAL A 114 -8.12 -16.79 -8.64
CA VAL A 114 -7.15 -17.62 -9.36
C VAL A 114 -7.83 -18.80 -10.05
N PHE A 115 -8.74 -19.49 -9.37
CA PHE A 115 -9.50 -20.60 -9.95
C PHE A 115 -10.32 -20.16 -11.17
N ASN A 116 -11.00 -19.01 -11.07
CA ASN A 116 -11.78 -18.47 -12.19
C ASN A 116 -10.89 -18.07 -13.38
N ILE A 117 -9.71 -17.49 -13.14
CA ILE A 117 -8.75 -17.18 -14.20
C ILE A 117 -8.24 -18.45 -14.87
N GLN A 118 -7.94 -19.51 -14.11
CA GLN A 118 -7.51 -20.80 -14.66
C GLN A 118 -8.59 -21.41 -15.57
N ASN A 119 -9.84 -21.39 -15.14
CA ASN A 119 -10.97 -21.88 -15.96
C ASN A 119 -11.15 -21.06 -17.25
N LEU A 120 -10.92 -19.74 -17.20
CA LEU A 120 -11.00 -18.88 -18.38
C LEU A 120 -9.85 -19.13 -19.38
N ILE A 121 -8.66 -19.50 -18.90
CA ILE A 121 -7.50 -19.80 -19.76
C ILE A 121 -7.62 -21.18 -20.44
N LEU A 122 -8.30 -22.13 -19.79
CA LEU A 122 -8.50 -23.50 -20.29
C LEU A 122 -9.73 -23.64 -21.21
N ALA A 123 -10.63 -22.65 -21.22
CA ALA A 123 -11.79 -22.56 -22.11
C ALA A 123 -11.43 -21.90 -23.46
#